data_AF-A0A972WZV1-F1
#
_entry.id   AF-A0A972WZV1-F1
#
_cell.length_a   1.000
_cell.length_b   1.000
_cell.length_c   1.000
_cell.angle_alpha   90.00
_cell.angle_beta   90.00
_cell.angle_gamma   90.00
#
_symmetry.space_group_name_H-M   'P 1'
#
loop_
_entity.id
_entity.type
_entity.pdbx_description
1 polymer ?
#
loop_
_entity_poly.entity_id
_entity_poly.type
_entity_poly.pdbx_seq_one_letter_code
_entity_poly.pdbx_strand_id
1 'polypeptide(L)'
;MKLLTRAGYAGLFICAAMVFAACGGSENASETTISETETTITATTYPVTAGGVTLQVQPMKIVSLSPTHTEMLYAIGAGNQVVAVDEYSNYPAEAVELGTKLSGFE
;
A
#
# COMPACT_ATOMS: atom_id res chain seq x y z
N MET A 1 -18.26 55.59 0.72
CA MET A 1 -17.79 54.37 0.01
C MET A 1 -16.72 53.67 0.86
N LYS A 2 -17.10 52.77 1.76
CA LYS A 2 -16.18 51.88 2.53
C LYS A 2 -16.93 50.71 3.21
N LEU A 3 -18.12 50.37 2.69
CA LEU A 3 -18.99 49.31 3.24
C LEU A 3 -18.83 47.98 2.47
N LEU A 4 -18.06 47.97 1.38
CA LEU A 4 -17.88 46.80 0.52
C LEU A 4 -16.74 45.86 0.99
N THR A 5 -15.91 46.27 1.96
CA THR A 5 -14.82 45.44 2.48
C THR A 5 -15.20 44.57 3.68
N ARG A 6 -16.36 44.76 4.31
CA ARG A 6 -16.79 43.95 5.49
C ARG A 6 -17.58 42.69 5.10
N ALA A 7 -18.24 42.70 3.94
CA ALA A 7 -19.00 41.56 3.42
C ALA A 7 -18.10 40.45 2.84
N GLY A 8 -16.91 40.79 2.33
CA GLY A 8 -15.95 39.80 1.82
C GLY A 8 -15.35 38.92 2.91
N TYR A 9 -15.04 39.48 4.08
CA TYR A 9 -14.50 38.70 5.21
C TYR A 9 -15.53 37.80 5.87
N ALA A 10 -16.81 38.19 5.88
CA ALA A 10 -17.90 37.34 6.37
C ALA A 10 -18.16 36.13 5.47
N GLY A 11 -18.03 36.30 4.14
CA GLY A 11 -18.14 35.20 3.17
C GLY A 11 -16.95 34.24 3.21
N LEU A 12 -15.72 34.76 3.38
CA LEU A 12 -14.51 33.95 3.46
C LEU A 12 -14.45 33.11 4.76
N PHE A 13 -15.04 33.60 5.86
CA PHE A 13 -15.15 32.84 7.11
C PHE A 13 -16.22 31.75 7.06
N ILE A 14 -17.30 31.93 6.30
CA ILE A 14 -18.38 30.94 6.16
C ILE A 14 -17.99 29.75 5.29
N CYS A 15 -17.19 29.95 4.23
CA CYS A 15 -16.69 28.84 3.41
C CYS A 15 -15.60 28.01 4.13
N ALA A 16 -14.82 28.62 5.02
CA ALA A 16 -13.78 27.91 5.78
C ALA A 16 -14.35 26.95 6.86
N ALA A 17 -15.58 27.17 7.33
CA ALA A 17 -16.21 26.32 8.34
C ALA A 17 -16.71 24.97 7.79
N MET A 18 -16.98 24.87 6.49
CA MET A 18 -17.50 23.64 5.87
C MET A 18 -16.43 22.58 5.60
N VAL A 19 -15.13 22.94 5.61
CA VAL A 19 -14.04 21.99 5.32
C VAL A 19 -13.61 21.18 6.55
N PHE A 20 -13.85 21.68 7.76
CA PHE A 20 -13.41 20.99 8.99
C PHE A 20 -14.38 19.93 9.53
N ALA A 21 -15.62 19.87 9.05
CA ALA A 21 -16.62 18.90 9.54
C ALA A 21 -16.61 17.55 8.82
N ALA A 22 -15.72 17.33 7.83
CA ALA A 22 -15.64 16.08 7.09
C ALA A 22 -14.69 15.04 7.73
N CYS A 23 -13.96 15.39 8.79
CA CYS A 23 -13.14 14.45 9.57
C CYS A 23 -13.57 14.46 11.04
N GLY A 24 -14.86 14.24 11.29
CA GLY A 24 -15.38 13.87 12.61
C GLY A 24 -15.31 12.36 12.79
N GLY A 25 -14.09 11.80 12.86
CA GLY A 25 -13.84 10.44 13.33
C GLY A 25 -13.26 10.52 14.75
N SER A 26 -13.96 9.94 15.72
CA SER A 26 -13.65 9.97 17.14
C SER A 26 -12.16 9.81 17.46
N GLU A 27 -11.62 10.77 18.22
CA GLU A 27 -10.32 10.64 18.89
C GLU A 27 -10.39 9.48 19.89
N ASN A 28 -9.68 8.40 19.59
CA ASN A 28 -9.14 7.54 20.63
C ASN A 28 -7.63 7.81 20.64
N ALA A 29 -7.19 8.62 21.60
CA ALA A 29 -5.78 8.81 21.88
C ALA A 29 -5.21 7.47 22.36
N SER A 30 -4.50 6.78 21.48
CA SER A 30 -3.62 5.68 21.87
C SER A 30 -2.23 6.00 21.36
N GLU A 31 -1.40 6.42 22.30
CA GLU A 31 0.05 6.37 22.27
C GLU A 31 0.52 5.12 21.49
N THR A 32 1.16 5.31 20.34
CA THR A 32 1.70 4.21 19.54
C THR A 32 2.98 3.73 20.21
N THR A 33 2.80 2.91 21.24
CA THR A 33 3.80 1.94 21.66
C THR A 33 3.84 0.87 20.57
N ILE A 34 5.02 0.66 19.97
CA ILE A 34 5.29 -0.51 19.12
C ILE A 34 5.19 -1.73 20.03
N SER A 35 3.96 -2.24 20.18
CA SER A 35 3.68 -3.54 20.75
C SER A 35 3.85 -4.52 19.61
N GLU A 36 4.86 -5.38 19.69
CA GLU A 36 5.02 -6.59 18.88
C GLU A 36 3.74 -7.41 19.01
N THR A 37 2.76 -7.10 18.16
CA THR A 37 1.60 -7.93 17.95
C THR A 37 2.09 -9.01 17.02
N GLU A 38 2.45 -10.16 17.59
CA GLU A 38 2.54 -11.42 16.86
C GLU A 38 1.27 -11.53 16.00
N THR A 39 1.41 -11.21 14.72
CA THR A 39 0.36 -11.42 13.74
C THR A 39 0.26 -12.93 13.60
N THR A 40 -0.68 -13.53 14.33
CA THR A 40 -1.00 -14.94 14.17
C THR A 40 -1.58 -15.09 12.76
N ILE A 41 -0.74 -15.46 11.81
CA ILE A 41 -1.15 -15.81 10.45
C ILE A 41 -2.00 -17.08 10.59
N THR A 42 -3.33 -16.94 10.58
CA THR A 42 -4.21 -18.10 10.42
C THR A 42 -3.87 -18.75 9.08
N ALA A 43 -3.49 -20.03 9.11
CA ALA A 43 -3.22 -20.80 7.90
C ALA A 43 -4.45 -20.77 6.98
N THR A 44 -4.25 -20.33 5.74
CA THR A 44 -5.29 -20.36 4.71
C THR A 44 -5.55 -21.80 4.28
N THR A 45 -6.82 -22.21 4.25
CA THR A 45 -7.23 -23.52 3.72
C THR A 45 -7.31 -23.45 2.20
N TYR A 46 -6.57 -24.33 1.52
CA TYR A 46 -6.65 -24.52 0.07
C TYR A 46 -7.71 -25.58 -0.28
N PRO A 47 -8.38 -25.49 -1.44
CA PRO A 47 -8.11 -24.59 -2.57
C PRO A 47 -8.64 -23.16 -2.40
N VAL A 48 -7.96 -22.18 -3.00
CA VAL A 48 -8.39 -20.77 -3.05
C VAL A 48 -8.43 -20.26 -4.49
N THR A 49 -9.38 -19.40 -4.83
CA THR A 49 -9.50 -18.81 -6.17
C THR A 49 -9.26 -17.30 -6.11
N ALA A 50 -8.31 -16.81 -6.89
CA ALA A 50 -7.98 -15.39 -7.02
C ALA A 50 -7.73 -15.05 -8.49
N GLY A 51 -8.30 -13.94 -8.99
CA GLY A 51 -8.10 -13.51 -10.39
C GLY A 51 -8.53 -14.55 -11.44
N GLY A 52 -9.49 -15.43 -11.12
CA GLY A 52 -9.92 -16.52 -12.02
C GLY A 52 -8.99 -17.75 -12.02
N VAL A 53 -7.92 -17.75 -11.22
CA VAL A 53 -7.00 -18.89 -11.06
C VAL A 53 -7.27 -19.57 -9.72
N THR A 54 -7.40 -20.89 -9.73
CA THR A 54 -7.53 -21.71 -8.51
C THR A 54 -6.18 -22.28 -8.12
N LEU A 55 -5.71 -21.89 -6.94
CA LEU A 55 -4.52 -22.46 -6.30
C LEU A 55 -4.96 -23.67 -5.49
N GLN A 56 -4.42 -24.84 -5.83
CA GLN A 56 -4.71 -26.10 -5.13
C GLN A 56 -3.91 -26.27 -3.84
N VAL A 57 -2.74 -25.63 -3.78
CA VAL A 57 -1.80 -25.65 -2.67
C VAL A 57 -1.14 -24.27 -2.54
N GLN A 58 -0.45 -24.03 -1.43
CA GLN A 58 0.30 -22.79 -1.22
C GLN A 58 1.39 -22.59 -2.29
N PRO A 59 1.40 -21.45 -3.00
CA PRO A 59 2.48 -21.11 -3.92
C PRO A 59 3.76 -20.81 -3.13
N MET A 60 4.90 -21.28 -3.64
CA MET A 60 6.21 -21.12 -2.99
C MET A 60 7.21 -20.33 -3.82
N LYS A 61 6.83 -19.92 -5.05
CA LYS A 61 7.69 -19.20 -5.99
C LYS A 61 6.89 -18.10 -6.66
N ILE A 62 7.44 -16.88 -6.65
CA ILE A 62 6.83 -15.67 -7.18
C ILE A 62 7.76 -15.10 -8.25
N VAL A 63 7.17 -14.78 -9.41
CA VAL A 63 7.81 -13.98 -10.45
C VAL A 63 7.09 -12.64 -10.47
N SER A 64 7.82 -11.54 -10.28
CA SER A 64 7.26 -10.19 -10.33
C SER A 64 7.61 -9.53 -11.66
N LEU A 65 6.61 -8.98 -12.36
CA LEU A 65 6.77 -8.24 -13.62
C LEU A 65 6.42 -6.77 -13.46
N SER A 66 6.55 -6.24 -12.24
CA SER A 66 6.24 -4.85 -11.94
C SER A 66 7.13 -4.38 -10.80
N PRO A 67 7.85 -3.24 -10.96
CA PRO A 67 8.72 -2.72 -9.91
C PRO A 67 7.96 -2.47 -8.61
N THR A 68 6.77 -1.85 -8.68
CA THR A 68 5.95 -1.57 -7.50
C THR A 68 5.50 -2.84 -6.78
N HIS A 69 5.16 -3.92 -7.50
CA HIS A 69 4.82 -5.19 -6.88
C HIS A 69 6.04 -5.87 -6.24
N THR A 70 7.22 -5.76 -6.86
CA THR A 70 8.47 -6.24 -6.26
C THR A 70 8.69 -5.57 -4.90
N GLU A 71 8.63 -4.24 -4.83
CA GLU A 71 8.82 -3.52 -3.55
C GLU A 71 7.80 -3.94 -2.49
N MET A 72 6.53 -4.06 -2.87
CA MET A 72 5.47 -4.51 -1.96
C MET A 72 5.71 -5.93 -1.43
N LEU A 73 6.12 -6.87 -2.29
CA LEU A 73 6.40 -8.24 -1.89
C LEU A 73 7.51 -8.33 -0.84
N TYR A 74 8.57 -7.53 -0.98
CA TYR A 74 9.62 -7.47 0.04
C TYR A 74 9.13 -6.76 1.31
N ALA A 75 8.35 -5.68 1.18
CA ALA A 75 7.81 -4.94 2.32
C ALA A 75 6.87 -5.78 3.20
N ILE A 76 6.11 -6.71 2.62
CA ILE A 76 5.23 -7.64 3.36
C ILE A 76 5.95 -8.92 3.84
N GLY A 77 7.27 -9.01 3.69
CA GLY A 77 8.07 -10.18 4.10
C GLY A 77 7.96 -11.39 3.16
N ALA A 78 7.35 -11.24 1.97
CA ALA A 78 7.26 -12.29 0.97
C ALA A 78 8.49 -12.39 0.06
N GLY A 79 9.49 -11.51 0.23
CA GLY A 79 10.71 -11.44 -0.59
C GLY A 79 11.44 -12.78 -0.76
N ASN A 80 11.46 -13.63 0.27
CA ASN A 80 12.10 -14.96 0.21
C ASN A 80 11.45 -15.93 -0.80
N GLN A 81 10.21 -15.66 -1.23
CA GLN A 81 9.50 -16.45 -2.24
C GLN A 81 9.71 -15.90 -3.66
N VAL A 82 10.32 -14.72 -3.81
CA VAL A 82 10.57 -14.10 -5.11
C VAL A 82 11.78 -14.76 -5.76
N VAL A 83 11.57 -15.37 -6.93
CA VAL A 83 12.62 -16.10 -7.68
C VAL A 83 13.07 -15.39 -8.94
N ALA A 84 12.30 -14.40 -9.40
CA ALA A 84 12.63 -13.57 -10.54
C ALA A 84 11.85 -12.25 -10.48
N VAL A 85 12.48 -11.20 -10.98
CA VAL A 85 11.92 -9.86 -11.13
C VAL A 85 12.16 -9.34 -12.55
N ASP A 86 11.44 -8.30 -12.95
CA ASP A 86 11.71 -7.60 -14.22
C ASP A 86 13.01 -6.78 -14.17
N GLU A 87 13.48 -6.37 -15.36
CA GLU A 87 14.70 -5.56 -15.50
C GLU A 87 14.61 -4.18 -14.84
N TYR A 88 13.41 -3.70 -14.52
CA TYR A 88 13.15 -2.39 -13.94
C TYR A 88 13.04 -2.43 -12.41
N SER A 89 12.96 -3.63 -11.82
CA SER A 89 12.87 -3.87 -10.38
C SER A 89 14.24 -3.68 -9.73
N ASN A 90 14.59 -2.43 -9.47
CA ASN A 90 15.88 -2.00 -8.95
C ASN A 90 15.94 -1.83 -7.42
N TYR A 91 14.87 -2.21 -6.72
CA TYR A 91 14.75 -2.15 -5.27
C TYR A 91 13.87 -3.31 -4.75
N PRO A 92 14.19 -3.89 -3.57
CA PRO A 92 15.39 -3.68 -2.75
C PRO A 92 16.64 -4.37 -3.33
N ALA A 93 17.79 -4.26 -2.67
CA ALA A 93 19.06 -4.81 -3.17
C ALA A 93 18.97 -6.32 -3.43
N GLU A 94 18.26 -7.04 -2.55
CA GLU A 94 18.01 -8.47 -2.65
C GLU A 94 17.21 -8.85 -3.91
N ALA A 95 16.34 -7.95 -4.41
CA ALA A 95 15.65 -8.17 -5.67
C ALA A 95 16.59 -7.99 -6.87
N VAL A 96 17.49 -7.01 -6.81
CA VAL A 96 18.50 -6.75 -7.86
C VAL A 96 19.47 -7.92 -7.98
N GLU A 97 19.83 -8.55 -6.86
CA GLU A 97 20.71 -9.72 -6.82
C GLU A 97 20.17 -10.94 -7.57
N LEU A 98 18.85 -11.03 -7.79
CA LEU A 98 18.24 -12.09 -8.60
C LEU A 98 18.71 -12.03 -10.07
N GLY A 99 19.10 -10.85 -10.57
CA GLY A 99 19.76 -10.68 -11.87
C GLY A 99 18.96 -11.14 -13.09
N THR A 100 17.66 -11.39 -12.95
CA THR A 100 16.79 -11.86 -14.03
C THR A 100 16.44 -10.74 -15.00
N LYS A 101 16.70 -10.95 -16.28
CA LYS A 101 16.33 -10.04 -17.37
C LYS A 101 14.97 -10.40 -17.95
N LEU A 102 13.92 -10.21 -17.16
CA LEU A 102 12.54 -10.35 -17.65
C LEU A 102 12.05 -8.97 -18.14
N SER A 103 11.46 -8.93 -19.33
CA SER A 103 10.82 -7.73 -19.88
C SER A 103 9.39 -8.05 -20.29
N GLY A 104 8.47 -7.14 -19.99
CA GLY A 104 7.06 -7.26 -20.39
C GLY A 104 6.75 -6.68 -21.77
N PHE A 105 7.76 -6.16 -22.49
CA PHE A 105 7.61 -5.39 -23.73
C PHE A 105 8.21 -6.06 -24.97
N GLU A 106 8.63 -7.32 -24.89
CA GLU A 106 9.14 -8.11 -26.02
C GLU A 106 8.15 -9.16 -26.54
#